data_AF-K1TSV9-F1
#
_entry.id   AF-K1TSV9-F1
#
_cell.length_a   1.000
_cell.length_b   1.000
_cell.length_c   1.000
_cell.angle_alpha   90.00
_cell.angle_beta   90.00
_cell.angle_gamma   90.00
#
_symmetry.space_group_name_H-M   'P 1'
#
loop_
_entity.id
_entity.type
_entity.pdbx_description
1 polymer ?
#
loop_
_entity_poly.entity_id
_entity_poly.type
_entity_poly.pdbx_seq_one_letter_code
_entity_poly.pdbx_strand_id
1 'polypeptide(L)'
;MAAKKSANTALQQKVKVLAKLYDSGCKTEKDLKALSLQSILKIPDISVSDMTVIIELQEQIAKNRLFSYLGGADDEQKSEQNGG
;
A
#
# COMPACT_ATOMS: atom_id res chain seq x y z
N MET A 1 1.10 23.03 15.18
CA MET A 1 1.26 21.55 15.20
C MET A 1 0.03 20.86 14.57
N ALA A 2 -0.20 21.00 13.25
CA ALA A 2 -1.46 20.57 12.62
C ALA A 2 -1.32 19.55 11.46
N ALA A 3 -0.10 19.24 10.99
CA ALA A 3 0.10 18.31 9.86
C ALA A 3 0.11 16.82 10.25
N LYS A 4 0.26 16.49 11.54
CA LYS A 4 0.55 15.10 11.98
C LYS A 4 -0.67 14.16 12.03
N LYS A 5 -1.91 14.69 11.93
CA LYS A 5 -3.13 13.90 12.13
C LYS A 5 -3.63 13.20 10.85
N SER A 6 -3.33 13.73 9.66
CA SER A 6 -3.87 13.22 8.38
C SER A 6 -3.06 12.06 7.80
N ALA A 7 -1.73 12.10 7.86
CA ALA A 7 -0.87 11.01 7.39
C ALA A 7 -1.11 9.69 8.15
N ASN A 8 -1.52 9.79 9.42
CA ASN A 8 -1.79 8.64 10.27
C ASN A 8 -3.03 7.87 9.78
N THR A 9 -4.06 8.54 9.25
CA THR A 9 -5.29 7.88 8.77
C THR A 9 -5.03 7.04 7.51
N ALA A 10 -4.28 7.58 6.55
CA ALA A 10 -3.91 6.84 5.34
C ALA A 10 -3.04 5.62 5.66
N LEU A 11 -2.06 5.77 6.55
CA LEU A 11 -1.24 4.66 7.01
C LEU A 11 -2.08 3.61 7.76
N GLN A 12 -2.99 4.02 8.63
CA GLN A 12 -3.87 3.10 9.35
C GLN A 12 -4.74 2.28 8.41
N GLN A 13 -5.26 2.87 7.34
CA GLN A 13 -6.00 2.13 6.32
C GLN A 13 -5.10 1.10 5.62
N LYS A 14 -3.90 1.49 5.18
CA LYS A 14 -2.93 0.57 4.55
C LYS A 14 -2.57 -0.60 5.47
N VAL A 15 -2.34 -0.32 6.76
CA VAL A 15 -2.04 -1.35 7.77
C VAL A 15 -3.23 -2.26 8.01
N LYS A 16 -4.46 -1.72 8.07
CA LYS A 16 -5.69 -2.52 8.19
C LYS A 16 -5.85 -3.47 7.00
N VAL A 17 -5.62 -2.97 5.78
CA VAL A 17 -5.66 -3.78 4.55
C VAL A 17 -4.59 -4.88 4.59
N LEU A 18 -3.35 -4.55 4.95
CA LEU A 18 -2.26 -5.52 5.12
C LEU A 18 -2.62 -6.62 6.13
N ALA A 19 -3.24 -6.26 7.26
CA ALA A 19 -3.68 -7.23 8.26
C ALA A 19 -4.76 -8.19 7.69
N LYS A 20 -5.73 -7.67 6.95
CA LYS A 20 -6.76 -8.49 6.27
C LYS A 20 -6.14 -9.42 5.23
N LEU A 21 -5.20 -8.91 4.43
CA LEU A 21 -4.45 -9.72 3.45
C LEU A 21 -3.69 -10.85 4.14
N TYR A 22 -3.01 -10.54 5.25
CA TYR A 22 -2.27 -11.54 6.01
C TYR A 22 -3.18 -12.65 6.57
N ASP A 23 -4.33 -12.28 7.12
CA ASP A 23 -5.36 -13.23 7.60
C ASP A 23 -5.91 -14.10 6.45
N SER A 24 -6.06 -13.51 5.27
CA SER A 24 -6.47 -14.24 4.05
C SER A 24 -5.41 -15.19 3.49
N GLY A 25 -4.21 -15.22 4.08
CA GLY A 25 -3.10 -16.11 3.69
C GLY A 25 -2.01 -15.45 2.85
N CYS A 26 -2.07 -14.13 2.60
CA CYS A 26 -1.07 -13.41 1.83
C CYS A 26 0.09 -12.97 2.73
N LYS A 27 1.16 -13.76 2.76
CA LYS A 27 2.27 -13.56 3.69
C LYS A 27 3.53 -13.02 3.03
N THR A 28 3.63 -13.11 1.71
CA THR A 28 4.79 -12.64 0.96
C THR A 28 4.41 -11.58 -0.07
N GLU A 29 5.38 -10.75 -0.46
CA GLU A 29 5.19 -9.80 -1.56
C GLU A 29 4.80 -10.50 -2.87
N LYS A 30 5.22 -11.76 -3.03
CA LYS A 30 4.88 -12.60 -4.18
C LYS A 30 3.40 -12.98 -4.17
N ASP A 31 2.86 -13.36 -3.01
CA ASP A 31 1.42 -13.64 -2.84
C ASP A 31 0.59 -12.38 -3.05
N LEU A 32 1.05 -11.25 -2.52
CA LEU A 32 0.38 -9.97 -2.70
C LEU A 32 0.37 -9.56 -4.17
N LYS A 33 1.48 -9.73 -4.90
CA LYS A 33 1.56 -9.47 -6.35
C LYS A 33 0.74 -10.46 -7.19
N ALA A 34 0.66 -11.73 -6.77
CA ALA A 34 -0.14 -12.76 -7.43
C ALA A 34 -1.63 -12.69 -7.07
N LEU A 35 -2.02 -11.78 -6.17
CA LEU A 35 -3.38 -11.64 -5.71
C LEU A 35 -4.32 -11.26 -6.85
N SER A 36 -5.31 -12.11 -7.10
CA SER A 36 -6.33 -11.83 -8.10
C SER A 36 -7.47 -11.00 -7.51
N LEU A 37 -8.21 -10.28 -8.35
CA LEU A 37 -9.42 -9.58 -7.93
C LEU A 37 -10.44 -10.54 -7.27
N GLN A 38 -10.51 -11.79 -7.72
CA GLN A 38 -11.37 -12.80 -7.09
C GLN A 38 -10.93 -13.13 -5.67
N SER A 39 -9.61 -13.18 -5.40
CA SER A 39 -9.08 -13.38 -4.05
C SER A 39 -9.39 -12.19 -3.16
N ILE A 40 -9.27 -10.96 -3.68
CA ILE A 40 -9.59 -9.73 -2.94
C ILE A 40 -11.08 -9.70 -2.56
N LEU A 41 -11.97 -10.02 -3.51
CA LEU A 41 -13.43 -10.09 -3.27
C LEU A 41 -13.85 -11.11 -2.22
N LYS A 42 -13.04 -12.16 -2.00
CA LYS A 42 -13.30 -13.18 -0.97
C LYS A 42 -12.93 -12.71 0.44
N ILE A 43 -12.19 -11.61 0.58
CA ILE A 43 -11.81 -11.08 1.89
C ILE A 43 -13.06 -10.50 2.56
N PRO A 44 -13.45 -11.01 3.75
CA PRO A 44 -14.61 -10.48 4.46
C PRO A 44 -14.37 -9.02 4.86
N ASP A 45 -15.43 -8.21 4.85
CA ASP A 45 -15.38 -6.79 5.21
C ASP A 45 -14.48 -5.92 4.27
N ILE A 46 -14.13 -6.40 3.08
CA ILE A 46 -13.33 -5.59 2.12
C ILE A 46 -14.18 -4.46 1.53
N SER A 47 -13.73 -3.21 1.70
CA SER A 47 -14.36 -2.05 1.08
C SER A 47 -13.74 -1.73 -0.28
N VAL A 48 -14.45 -1.01 -1.16
CA VAL A 48 -13.90 -0.57 -2.46
C VAL A 48 -12.60 0.22 -2.29
N SER A 49 -12.51 1.06 -1.24
CA SER A 49 -11.28 1.79 -0.92
C SER A 49 -10.14 0.87 -0.47
N ASP A 50 -10.43 -0.23 0.24
CA ASP A 50 -9.43 -1.24 0.60
C ASP A 50 -8.91 -1.94 -0.66
N MET A 51 -9.78 -2.25 -1.62
CA MET A 51 -9.40 -2.86 -2.90
C MET A 51 -8.46 -1.96 -3.71
N THR A 52 -8.74 -0.65 -3.77
CA THR A 52 -7.83 0.31 -4.42
C THR A 52 -6.46 0.29 -3.77
N VAL A 53 -6.39 0.30 -2.45
CA VAL A 53 -5.11 0.22 -1.71
C VAL A 53 -4.38 -1.09 -2.02
N ILE A 54 -5.08 -2.22 -2.16
CA ILE A 54 -4.46 -3.49 -2.55
C ILE A 54 -3.83 -3.40 -3.94
N ILE A 55 -4.56 -2.83 -4.92
CA ILE A 55 -4.06 -2.66 -6.28
C ILE A 55 -2.82 -1.75 -6.29
N GLU A 56 -2.86 -0.65 -5.54
CA GLU A 56 -1.69 0.22 -5.38
C GLU A 56 -0.52 -0.54 -4.73
N LEU A 57 -0.75 -1.32 -3.67
CA LEU A 57 0.28 -2.14 -3.04
C LEU A 57 0.93 -3.11 -4.05
N GLN A 58 0.14 -3.71 -4.94
CA GLN A 58 0.65 -4.57 -6.01
C GLN A 58 1.56 -3.81 -6.99
N GLU A 59 1.17 -2.62 -7.41
CA GLU A 59 1.99 -1.76 -8.26
C GLU A 59 3.30 -1.36 -7.56
N GLN A 60 3.23 -1.01 -6.28
CA GLN A 60 4.39 -0.55 -5.51
C GLN A 60 5.38 -1.69 -5.26
N ILE A 61 4.90 -2.92 -5.05
CA ILE A 61 5.75 -4.12 -5.02
C ILE A 61 6.41 -4.33 -6.38
N ALA A 62 5.66 -4.17 -7.48
CA ALA A 62 6.21 -4.30 -8.83
C ALA A 62 7.29 -3.23 -9.14
N LYS A 63 7.19 -2.05 -8.51
CA LYS A 63 8.16 -0.94 -8.61
C LYS A 63 9.28 -1.01 -7.56
N ASN A 64 9.28 -2.00 -6.65
CA ASN A 64 10.18 -2.09 -5.50
C ASN A 64 10.14 -0.84 -4.58
N ARG A 65 8.97 -0.19 -4.49
CA ARG A 65 8.73 1.06 -3.72
C ARG A 65 7.67 0.89 -2.63
N LEU A 66 7.37 -0.34 -2.24
CA LEU A 66 6.39 -0.65 -1.19
C LEU A 66 6.67 0.12 0.10
N PHE A 67 7.94 0.17 0.54
CA PHE A 67 8.32 0.91 1.75
C PHE A 67 8.12 2.42 1.63
N SER A 68 8.38 3.02 0.47
CA SER A 68 8.12 4.44 0.22
C SER A 68 6.61 4.74 0.29
N TYR A 69 5.80 3.91 -0.37
CA TYR A 69 4.34 4.02 -0.35
C TYR A 69 3.75 3.85 1.05
N LEU A 70 4.25 2.90 1.85
CA LEU A 70 3.83 2.71 3.24
C LEU A 70 4.35 3.82 4.15
N GLY A 71 5.54 4.35 3.91
CA GLY A 71 6.14 5.45 4.67
C GLY A 71 5.49 6.82 4.43
N GLY A 72 4.56 6.92 3.48
CA GLY A 72 3.97 8.19 3.07
C GLY A 72 4.93 9.08 2.27
N ALA A 73 6.07 8.53 1.83
CA ALA A 73 6.94 9.17 0.88
C ALA A 73 6.34 8.94 -0.52
N ASP A 74 5.57 9.91 -0.99
CA ASP A 74 5.36 10.11 -2.42
C ASP A 74 6.72 10.51 -2.98
N ASP A 75 7.48 9.50 -3.41
CA ASP A 75 8.75 9.60 -4.11
C ASP A 75 9.59 10.85 -3.78
N GLU A 76 10.49 10.74 -2.80
CA GLU A 76 11.57 11.71 -2.63
C GLU A 76 12.62 11.60 -3.78
N GLN A 77 12.20 11.27 -5.01
CA GLN A 77 12.95 11.62 -6.22
C GLN A 77 12.63 13.05 -6.63
N LYS A 78 13.00 13.98 -5.75
CA LYS A 78 13.52 15.28 -6.15
C LYS A 78 14.99 15.37 -5.73
N SER A 79 15.78 14.35 -6.07
CA SER A 79 17.24 14.55 -6.06
C SER A 79 17.64 15.31 -7.32
N GLU A 80 17.87 16.60 -7.11
CA GLU A 80 18.94 17.39 -7.72
C GLU A 80 19.28 17.12 -9.20
N GLN A 81 18.79 18.02 -10.06
CA GLN A 81 19.57 18.48 -11.21
C GLN A 81 19.49 20.01 -11.26
N ASN A 82 20.25 20.67 -10.38
CA ASN A 82 20.67 22.04 -10.60
C ASN A 82 22.12 22.15 -10.11
N GLY A 83 23.05 22.01 -11.05
CA GLY A 83 24.48 21.94 -10.79
C GLY A 83 25.24 21.78 -12.10
N GLY A 84 25.19 22.82 -12.93
CA GLY A 84 26.00 23.03 -14.12
C GLY A 84 26.28 24.51 -14.28
#